data_AF-A0A7C3QC26-F1
#
_entry.id   AF-A0A7C3QC26-F1
#
_cell.length_a   1.000
_cell.length_b   1.000
_cell.length_c   1.000
_cell.angle_alpha   90.00
_cell.angle_beta   90.00
_cell.angle_gamma   90.00
#
_symmetry.space_group_name_H-M   'P 1'
#
loop_
_entity.id
_entity.type
_entity.pdbx_description
1 polymer ?
#
loop_
_entity_poly.entity_id
_entity_poly.type
_entity_poly.pdbx_seq_one_letter_code
_entity_poly.pdbx_strand_id
1 'polypeptide(L)' 'MTMISRVLGLVRDIVIARVFGAGVGADTFFVAFKIPNFLRRLFAEGAFSQAFIPVLTEYKTRRSHEEVRGLVDHV' A
#
# COMPACT_ATOMS: atom_id res chain seq x y z
N MET A 1 7.78 -15.01 -3.65
CA MET A 1 8.55 -13.82 -3.25
C MET A 1 8.39 -13.49 -1.77
N THR A 2 8.75 -14.40 -0.85
CA THR A 2 8.60 -14.14 0.60
C THR A 2 9.93 -14.21 1.34
N MET A 3 10.81 -15.15 0.98
CA MET A 3 12.14 -15.25 1.60
C MET A 3 13.07 -14.10 1.23
N ILE A 4 13.16 -13.74 -0.06
CA ILE A 4 14.01 -12.63 -0.52
C ILE A 4 13.61 -11.32 0.16
N SER A 5 12.31 -11.00 0.17
CA SER A 5 11.79 -9.80 0.82
C SER A 5 12.06 -9.79 2.34
N ARG A 6 12.03 -10.95 3.00
CA ARG A 6 12.36 -11.08 4.43
C ARG A 6 13.85 -10.85 4.70
N VAL A 7 14.72 -11.41 3.87
CA VAL A 7 16.18 -11.21 3.98
C VAL A 7 16.53 -9.75 3.74
N LEU A 8 15.96 -9.10 2.73
CA LEU A 8 16.15 -7.67 2.47
C LEU A 8 15.66 -6.80 3.64
N GLY A 9 14.53 -7.18 4.26
CA GLY A 9 14.03 -6.52 5.47
C GLY A 9 15.01 -6.64 6.65
N LEU A 10 15.57 -7.83 6.87
CA LEU A 10 16.57 -8.05 7.92
C LEU A 10 17.85 -7.23 7.68
N VAL A 11 18.35 -7.19 6.44
CA VAL A 11 19.52 -6.39 6.07
C VAL A 11 19.27 -4.91 6.34
N ARG A 12 18.09 -4.38 5.96
CA ARG A 12 17.69 -3.01 6.26
C ARG A 12 17.74 -2.75 7.77
N ASP A 13 17.18 -3.63 8.59
CA ASP A 13 17.11 -3.45 10.04
C ASP A 13 18.52 -3.44 10.68
N ILE A 14 19.43 -4.30 10.20
CA ILE A 14 20.84 -4.30 10.61
C ILE A 14 21.54 -3.00 10.24
N VAL A 15 21.31 -2.48 9.03
CA VAL A 15 21.88 -1.20 8.59
C VAL A 15 21.37 -0.03 9.42
N ILE A 16 20.06 0.03 9.69
CA ILE A 16 19.47 1.08 10.53
C ILE A 16 20.06 1.02 11.94
N ALA A 17 20.14 -0.17 12.55
CA ALA A 17 20.73 -0.34 13.87
C ALA A 17 22.21 0.08 13.92
N ARG A 18 22.98 -0.18 12.86
CA ARG A 18 24.39 0.25 12.74
C ARG A 18 24.54 1.76 12.55
N VAL A 19 23.66 2.39 11.77
CA VAL A 19 23.76 3.81 11.41
C VAL A 19 23.19 4.73 12.50
N PHE A 20 22.05 4.36 13.08
CA PHE A 20 21.33 5.19 14.05
C PHE A 20 21.54 4.75 15.51
N GLY A 21 21.96 3.51 15.76
CA GLY A 21 22.01 2.95 17.11
C GLY A 21 20.62 2.82 17.75
N ALA A 22 20.59 2.58 19.07
CA ALA A 22 19.36 2.59 19.87
C ALA A 22 19.05 4.04 20.32
N GLY A 23 18.59 4.87 19.39
CA GLY A 23 18.32 6.29 19.65
C GLY A 23 17.14 6.85 18.85
N VAL A 24 16.80 8.11 19.15
CA VAL A 24 15.62 8.82 18.60
C VAL A 24 15.57 8.81 17.07
N GLY A 25 16.72 8.77 16.39
CA GLY A 25 16.79 8.67 14.92
C GLY A 25 16.22 7.36 14.37
N ALA A 26 16.48 6.23 15.02
CA ALA A 26 15.93 4.93 14.63
C ALA A 26 14.41 4.90 14.84
N ASP A 27 13.94 5.38 15.99
CA ASP A 27 12.50 5.45 16.31
C ASP A 27 11.75 6.32 15.29
N THR A 28 12.31 7.49 14.95
CA THR A 28 11.74 8.40 13.95
C THR A 28 11.66 7.74 12.58
N PHE A 29 12.71 7.03 12.16
CA PHE A 29 12.73 6.30 10.90
C PHE A 29 11.64 5.22 10.86
N PHE A 30 11.48 4.44 11.93
CA PHE A 30 10.43 3.41 12.00
C PHE A 30 9.03 4.00 11.98
N VAL A 31 8.81 5.14 12.65
CA VAL A 31 7.53 5.85 12.59
C VAL A 31 7.26 6.37 11.18
N ALA A 32 8.24 6.98 10.51
CA ALA A 32 8.10 7.45 9.13
C ALA A 32 7.76 6.29 8.18
N PHE A 33 8.37 5.12 8.38
CA PHE A 33 8.09 3.92 7.60
C PHE A 33 6.67 3.36 7.77
N LYS A 34 5.90 3.78 8.78
CA LYS A 34 4.51 3.37 8.94
C LYS A 34 3.61 3.96 7.86
N ILE A 35 3.88 5.18 7.39
CA ILE A 35 3.08 5.87 6.37
C ILE A 35 3.02 5.06 5.06
N PRO A 36 4.15 4.73 4.41
CA PRO A 36 4.12 3.94 3.18
C PRO A 36 3.59 2.52 3.41
N ASN A 37 3.86 1.91 4.57
CA ASN A 37 3.28 0.60 4.90
C ASN A 37 1.77 0.65 5.05
N PHE A 38 1.23 1.72 5.63
CA PHE A 38 -0.21 1.94 5.72
C PHE A 38 -0.84 2.07 4.34
N LEU A 39 -0.24 2.86 3.44
CA LEU A 39 -0.70 2.97 2.05
C LEU A 39 -0.64 1.62 1.34
N ARG A 40 0.47 0.88 1.47
CA ARG A 40 0.59 -0.48 0.91
C ARG A 40 -0.50 -1.40 1.43
N ARG A 41 -0.80 -1.33 2.73
CA ARG A 41 -1.84 -2.15 3.35
C ARG A 41 -3.25 -1.75 2.90
N LEU A 42 -3.50 -0.45 2.72
CA LEU A 42 -4.78 0.04 2.24
C LEU A 42 -5.04 -0.36 0.77
N PHE A 43 -4.04 -0.17 -0.10
CA PHE A 43 -4.20 -0.31 -1.54
C PHE A 43 -3.74 -1.66 -2.11
N ALA A 44 -2.64 -2.23 -1.60
CA ALA A 44 -1.98 -3.41 -2.20
C ALA A 44 -2.28 -4.73 -1.47
N GLU A 45 -2.68 -4.70 -0.19
CA GLU A 45 -3.12 -5.92 0.53
C GLU A 45 -4.58 -6.28 0.21
N GLY A 46 -5.18 -5.63 -0.81
CA GLY A 46 -6.44 -6.04 -1.41
C GLY A 46 -7.69 -5.56 -0.69
N ALA A 47 -7.60 -4.94 0.49
CA ALA A 47 -8.76 -4.40 1.19
C ALA A 47 -9.54 -3.39 0.32
N PHE A 48 -8.83 -2.47 -0.34
CA PHE A 48 -9.43 -1.57 -1.32
C PHE A 48 -9.96 -2.32 -2.55
N SER A 49 -9.16 -3.21 -3.15
CA SER A 49 -9.59 -3.97 -4.34
C SER A 49 -10.84 -4.84 -4.08
N GLN A 50 -11.00 -5.41 -2.89
CA GLN A 50 -12.16 -6.23 -2.53
C GLN A 50 -13.46 -5.39 -2.43
N ALA A 51 -13.37 -4.13 -2.02
CA ALA A 51 -14.53 -3.23 -1.97
C ALA A 51 -14.76 -2.52 -3.33
N PHE A 52 -13.69 -2.18 -4.04
CA PHE A 52 -13.72 -1.39 -5.27
C PHE A 52 -14.08 -2.22 -6.50
N ILE A 53 -13.57 -3.44 -6.64
CA ILE A 53 -13.83 -4.30 -7.81
C ILE A 53 -15.33 -4.64 -7.95
N PRO A 54 -16.06 -5.02 -6.89
CA PRO A 54 -17.49 -5.30 -6.99
C PRO A 54 -18.30 -4.06 -7.39
N VAL A 55 -17.98 -2.89 -6.83
CA VAL A 55 -18.65 -1.62 -7.19
C VAL A 55 -18.40 -1.25 -8.65
N LEU A 56 -17.16 -1.36 -9.13
CA LEU A 56 -16.81 -1.12 -10.52
C LEU A 56 -17.50 -2.12 -11.46
N THR A 57 -17.56 -3.40 -11.06
CA THR A 57 -18.22 -4.46 -11.83
C THR A 57 -19.72 -4.24 -11.87
N GLU A 58 -20.34 -3.88 -10.74
CA GLU A 58 -21.77 -3.54 -10.68
C GLU A 58 -22.10 -2.36 -11.59
N TYR A 59 -21.29 -1.28 -11.54
CA TYR A 59 -21.44 -0.13 -12.44
C TYR A 59 -21.33 -0.53 -13.91
N LYS A 60 -20.36 -1.39 -14.25
CA LYS A 60 -20.15 -1.89 -15.62
C LYS A 60 -21.26 -2.83 -16.10
N THR A 61 -21.95 -3.54 -15.20
CA THR A 61 -22.96 -4.55 -15.56
C THR A 61 -24.39 -3.98 -15.55
N ARG A 62 -24.65 -2.94 -14.75
CA ARG A 62 -25.98 -2.31 -14.60
C ARG A 62 -26.18 -1.03 -15.40
N ARG A 63 -25.12 -0.42 -15.95
CA ARG A 63 -25.21 0.84 -16.72
C ARG A 63 -24.56 0.74 -18.10
N SER A 64 -25.06 1.56 -19.03
CA SER A 64 -24.50 1.73 -20.38
C SER A 64 -23.02 2.11 -20.31
N HIS A 65 -22.21 1.65 -21.28
CA HIS A 65 -20.79 2.01 -21.42
C HIS A 65 -20.53 3.54 -21.40
N GLU A 66 -21.53 4.36 -21.72
CA GLU A 66 -21.46 5.83 -21.68
C GLU A 66 -21.49 6.42 -20.26
N GLU A 67 -22.26 5.85 -19.32
CA GLU A 67 -22.35 6.36 -17.94
C GLU A 67 -21.11 6.02 -17.11
N VAL A 68 -20.44 4.90 -17.41
CA VAL A 68 -19.16 4.52 -16.80
C VAL A 68 -18.05 5.49 -17.21
N ARG A 69 -18.07 5.96 -18.46
CA ARG A 69 -17.11 6.94 -18.98
C ARG A 69 -17.28 8.30 -18.30
N GLY A 70 -18.52 8.74 -18.11
CA GLY A 70 -18.82 10.00 -17.43
C GLY A 70 -18.35 10.07 -15.97
N LEU A 71 -18.35 8.95 -15.24
CA LEU A 71 -17.86 8.92 -13.86
C LEU A 71 -16.33 8.99 -13.77
N VAL A 72 -15.61 8.39 -14.73
CA VAL A 72 -14.14 8.42 -14.80
C VAL A 72 -13.62 9.81 -15.18
N ASP A 73 -14.35 10.54 -16.04
CA ASP A 73 -13.96 11.88 -16.47
C ASP A 73 -14.18 12.96 -15.38
N HIS A 74 -14.90 12.64 -14.30
CA HIS A 74 -15.21 13.57 -13.20
C HIS A 74 -14.41 13.30 -11.90
N VAL A 75 -13.44 12.37 -11.94
CA VAL A 75 -12.50 12.07 -10.84
C VAL A 75 -11.09 12.46 -11.26
#